data_AF-A0A955X1Q5-F1
#
_entry.id   AF-A0A955X1Q5-F1
#
_cell.length_a   1.000
_cell.length_b   1.000
_cell.length_c   1.000
_cell.angle_alpha   90.00
_cell.angle_beta   90.00
_cell.angle_gamma   90.00
#
_symmetry.space_group_name_H-M   'P 1'
#
loop_
_entity.id
_entity.type
_entity.pdbx_description
1 polymer ?
#
loop_
_entity_poly.entity_id
_entity_poly.type
_entity_poly.pdbx_seq_one_letter_code
_entity_poly.pdbx_strand_id
1 'polypeptide(L)'
;MQCPAPILEIAKAARSVANQPAVLEIIADDDDFPNDVEAWCRTTRAELKTMRRDEQGHRAVIALNGAQFEGQGIVSRATVELPVAVLKQRPRHISEVMSANRSAPARRPEALGAAPAAPVAPAPVAAGPSVPEVMILPPDPIDAPLQVDLVGQRAPQPVLRLSQVLVSNPGRLVHARCDDPSFMTDVVVWANSIHAKVEGLEQTPAGLIAKLVLPGEASTSTSVEVRPLVSAPAALAAPTVGPAPEPQVSNRCTLLVMRNDFESLMAAMLTANAARAQQMDVVVCFSFWGVNVLRGDRKREDVDAEPVSFLQRIMKWLMPRGPKRQKMSKMHMGGFGLSLMEHFMKRNQVLTLTELIESAVESEVRFMVCTMSMGIMGIQKRDLMDLPNLEFGGVTCFVEQARDSRMALVF
;
A
#
# COMPACT_ATOMS: atom_id res chain seq x y z
N MET A 1 8.89 10.75 25.73
CA MET A 1 8.53 10.12 24.44
C MET A 1 7.06 10.37 24.22
N GLN A 2 6.67 10.89 23.05
CA GLN A 2 5.27 11.13 22.67
C GLN A 2 4.78 10.12 21.63
N CYS A 3 3.47 9.99 21.49
CA CYS A 3 2.79 9.11 20.55
C CYS A 3 3.40 9.18 19.14
N PRO A 4 3.72 8.03 18.51
CA PRO A 4 3.43 6.65 18.90
C PRO A 4 4.61 5.95 19.59
N ALA A 5 5.68 6.68 19.93
CA ALA A 5 6.96 6.09 20.34
C ALA A 5 6.87 5.16 21.57
N PRO A 6 6.14 5.50 22.67
CA PRO A 6 6.03 4.60 23.80
C PRO A 6 5.49 3.21 23.42
N ILE A 7 4.40 3.18 22.65
CA ILE A 7 3.72 1.94 22.20
C ILE A 7 4.61 1.13 21.25
N LEU A 8 5.38 1.80 20.39
CA LEU A 8 6.36 1.12 19.54
C LEU A 8 7.46 0.44 20.35
N GLU A 9 7.97 1.10 21.39
CA GLU A 9 8.99 0.51 22.26
C GLU A 9 8.42 -0.66 23.09
N ILE A 10 7.17 -0.57 23.57
CA ILE A 10 6.49 -1.71 24.21
C ILE A 10 6.41 -2.89 23.23
N ALA A 11 5.95 -2.63 22.00
CA ALA A 11 5.78 -3.67 21.00
C ALA A 11 7.12 -4.30 20.59
N LYS A 12 8.19 -3.51 20.45
CA LYS A 12 9.55 -4.01 20.19
C LYS A 12 10.05 -4.89 21.34
N ALA A 13 9.91 -4.44 22.58
CA ALA A 13 10.31 -5.21 23.75
C ALA A 13 9.47 -6.49 23.91
N ALA A 14 8.17 -6.44 23.62
CA ALA A 14 7.31 -7.61 23.65
C ALA A 14 7.69 -8.65 22.57
N ARG A 15 8.15 -8.20 21.40
CA ARG A 15 8.65 -9.10 20.35
C ARG A 15 9.98 -9.76 20.73
N SER A 16 10.89 -9.04 21.39
CA SER A 16 12.22 -9.56 21.73
C SER A 16 12.19 -10.68 22.77
N VAL A 17 11.17 -10.71 23.64
CA VAL A 17 11.00 -11.77 24.66
C VAL A 17 10.34 -13.06 24.13
N ALA A 18 9.98 -13.13 22.84
CA ALA A 18 9.60 -14.36 22.12
C ALA A 18 8.74 -15.37 22.90
N ASN A 19 7.51 -14.99 23.28
CA ASN A 19 6.52 -15.78 24.06
C ASN A 19 6.95 -16.17 25.48
N GLN A 20 8.10 -15.73 25.98
CA GLN A 20 8.50 -15.97 27.36
C GLN A 20 7.74 -15.04 28.31
N PRO A 21 7.37 -15.50 29.52
CA PRO A 21 6.82 -14.63 30.55
C PRO A 21 7.80 -13.51 30.88
N ALA A 22 7.36 -12.26 30.75
CA ALA A 22 8.17 -11.09 31.05
C ALA A 22 7.32 -9.97 31.66
N VAL A 23 7.94 -9.12 32.47
CA VAL A 23 7.32 -7.90 32.99
C VAL A 23 8.08 -6.71 32.41
N LEU A 24 7.37 -5.81 31.75
CA LEU A 24 7.90 -4.57 31.21
C LEU A 24 7.49 -3.40 32.08
N GLU A 25 8.46 -2.54 32.42
CA GLU A 25 8.21 -1.26 33.07
C GLU A 25 8.58 -0.14 32.09
N ILE A 26 7.62 0.74 31.82
CA ILE A 26 7.78 1.83 30.85
C ILE A 26 7.33 3.15 31.46
N ILE A 27 8.12 4.19 31.18
CA ILE A 27 7.84 5.57 31.58
C ILE A 27 7.66 6.38 30.30
N ALA A 28 6.50 7.02 30.15
CA ALA A 28 6.17 7.85 29.00
C ALA A 28 5.72 9.24 29.46
N ASP A 29 6.23 10.27 28.77
CA ASP A 29 5.84 11.67 28.98
C ASP A 29 4.90 12.06 27.85
N ASP A 30 3.69 11.48 27.91
CA ASP A 30 2.63 11.60 26.93
C ASP A 30 1.28 11.46 27.66
N ASP A 31 0.43 12.47 27.55
CA ASP A 31 -0.85 12.52 28.25
C ASP A 31 -1.85 11.47 27.74
N ASP A 32 -1.70 11.01 26.47
CA ASP A 32 -2.56 9.99 25.87
C ASP A 32 -2.07 8.55 26.15
N PHE A 33 -0.85 8.39 26.67
CA PHE A 33 -0.24 7.08 26.92
C PHE A 33 -1.11 6.12 27.73
N PRO A 34 -1.83 6.53 28.80
CA PRO A 34 -2.68 5.62 29.55
C PRO A 34 -3.77 4.97 28.70
N ASN A 35 -4.39 5.73 27.79
CA ASN A 35 -5.42 5.22 26.89
C ASN A 35 -4.81 4.29 25.83
N ASP A 36 -3.68 4.71 25.26
CA ASP A 36 -2.97 3.97 24.22
C ASP A 36 -2.45 2.62 24.73
N VAL A 37 -1.88 2.57 25.94
CA VAL A 37 -1.36 1.33 26.51
C VAL A 37 -2.48 0.40 26.95
N GLU A 38 -3.61 0.93 27.43
CA GLU A 38 -4.78 0.12 27.75
C GLU A 38 -5.37 -0.49 26.47
N ALA A 39 -5.51 0.29 25.41
CA ALA A 39 -5.95 -0.20 24.10
C ALA A 39 -4.98 -1.28 23.55
N TRP A 40 -3.68 -1.06 23.71
CA TRP A 40 -2.65 -2.04 23.34
C TRP A 40 -2.76 -3.33 24.16
N CYS A 41 -2.97 -3.26 25.48
CA CYS A 41 -3.15 -4.46 26.32
C CYS A 41 -4.46 -5.20 26.02
N ARG A 42 -5.52 -4.52 25.54
CA ARG A 42 -6.76 -5.20 25.12
C ARG A 42 -6.60 -5.98 23.82
N THR A 43 -5.70 -5.53 22.95
CA THR A 43 -5.49 -6.09 21.61
C THR A 43 -4.35 -7.11 21.58
N THR A 44 -3.40 -6.96 22.48
CA THR A 44 -2.30 -7.92 22.69
C THR A 44 -2.63 -8.82 23.88
N ARG A 45 -2.04 -10.02 23.96
CA ARG A 45 -2.22 -10.92 25.13
C ARG A 45 -1.49 -10.42 26.39
N ALA A 46 -1.29 -9.12 26.51
CA ALA A 46 -0.59 -8.46 27.60
C ALA A 46 -1.59 -7.96 28.65
N GLU A 47 -1.13 -7.82 29.88
CA GLU A 47 -1.97 -7.37 30.99
C GLU A 47 -1.33 -6.14 31.65
N LEU A 48 -2.06 -5.02 31.67
CA LEU A 48 -1.64 -3.83 32.41
C LEU A 48 -1.85 -4.08 33.91
N LYS A 49 -0.76 -4.17 34.67
CA LYS A 49 -0.79 -4.44 36.12
C LYS A 49 -0.93 -3.18 36.94
N THR A 50 -0.16 -2.16 36.63
CA THR A 50 -0.23 -0.87 37.33
C THR A 50 -0.01 0.29 36.38
N MET A 51 -0.74 1.37 36.61
CA MET A 51 -0.56 2.67 35.97
C MET A 51 -0.46 3.74 37.04
N ARG A 52 0.61 4.55 37.03
CA ARG A 52 0.82 5.67 37.96
C ARG A 52 1.36 6.88 37.20
N ARG A 53 1.14 8.07 37.75
CA ARG A 53 1.80 9.31 37.29
C ARG A 53 2.83 9.72 38.34
N ASP A 54 4.07 9.91 37.93
CA ASP A 54 5.17 10.45 38.74
C ASP A 54 5.70 11.76 38.13
N GLU A 55 6.73 12.37 38.73
CA GLU A 55 7.34 13.60 38.21
C GLU A 55 8.01 13.43 36.83
N GLN A 56 8.27 12.19 36.41
CA GLN A 56 8.94 11.84 35.14
C GLN A 56 7.94 11.43 34.04
N GLY A 57 6.65 11.27 34.37
CA GLY A 57 5.59 10.97 33.43
C GLY A 57 4.64 9.87 33.91
N HIS A 58 3.98 9.20 32.97
CA HIS A 58 3.15 8.03 33.21
C HIS A 58 4.01 6.77 33.26
N ARG A 59 3.99 6.06 34.40
CA ARG A 59 4.68 4.80 34.64
C ARG A 59 3.69 3.63 34.56
N ALA A 60 3.89 2.75 33.58
CA ALA A 60 3.11 1.53 33.38
C ALA A 60 3.96 0.29 33.65
N VAL A 61 3.36 -0.69 34.34
CA VAL A 61 3.91 -2.05 34.48
C VAL A 61 2.99 -3.01 33.76
N ILE A 62 3.56 -3.75 32.81
CA ILE A 62 2.83 -4.63 31.89
C ILE A 62 3.39 -6.04 32.03
N ALA A 63 2.50 -7.01 32.26
CA ALA A 63 2.85 -8.42 32.24
C ALA A 63 2.59 -9.01 30.85
N LEU A 64 3.57 -9.71 30.30
CA LEU A 64 3.49 -10.42 29.03
C LEU A 64 3.42 -11.92 29.25
N ASN A 65 2.69 -12.63 28.39
CA ASN A 65 2.68 -14.09 28.31
C ASN A 65 2.36 -14.79 29.64
N GLY A 66 1.45 -14.22 30.43
CA GLY A 66 1.02 -14.79 31.71
C GLY A 66 2.02 -14.62 32.86
N ALA A 67 3.00 -13.72 32.74
CA ALA A 67 3.91 -13.38 33.83
C ALA A 67 3.14 -12.92 35.08
N GLN A 68 3.48 -13.48 36.24
CA GLN A 68 2.91 -13.06 37.51
C GLN A 68 3.65 -11.84 38.05
N PHE A 69 2.89 -10.86 38.53
CA PHE A 69 3.41 -9.66 39.19
C PHE A 69 2.83 -9.63 40.62
N GLU A 70 3.63 -10.03 41.60
CA GLU A 70 3.32 -9.84 43.02
C GLU A 70 3.89 -8.48 43.46
N GLY A 71 3.06 -7.62 44.04
CA GLY A 71 3.37 -6.20 44.25
C GLY A 71 4.70 -5.92 44.99
N GLN A 72 5.32 -4.79 44.61
CA GLN A 72 6.57 -4.17 45.15
C GLN A 72 7.83 -5.04 45.28
N GLY A 73 7.78 -6.35 45.02
CA GLY A 73 8.94 -7.24 45.00
C GLY A 73 9.15 -7.85 43.62
N ILE A 74 10.19 -7.42 42.91
CA ILE A 74 10.58 -7.94 41.60
C ILE A 74 10.98 -9.42 41.74
N VAL A 75 10.12 -10.34 41.28
CA VAL A 75 10.46 -11.76 41.16
C VAL A 75 11.21 -11.98 39.84
N SER A 76 12.53 -12.11 39.95
CA SER A 76 13.51 -12.35 38.88
C SER A 76 13.70 -11.19 37.88
N ARG A 77 14.88 -10.58 37.97
CA ARG A 77 15.35 -9.51 37.09
C ARG A 77 15.88 -10.15 35.79
N ALA A 78 15.03 -10.26 34.77
CA ALA A 78 15.51 -10.20 33.40
C ALA A 78 15.41 -8.74 32.96
N THR A 79 16.32 -7.89 33.46
CA THR A 79 16.44 -6.53 32.96
C THR A 79 16.92 -6.63 31.51
N VAL A 80 16.04 -6.43 30.54
CA VAL A 80 16.49 -5.98 29.22
C VAL A 80 16.85 -4.50 29.40
N GLU A 81 18.07 -4.25 29.87
CA GLU A 81 18.63 -2.90 29.88
C GLU A 81 18.80 -2.45 28.42
N LEU A 82 17.85 -1.66 27.93
CA LEU A 82 18.00 -0.92 26.69
C LEU A 82 18.90 0.30 26.98
N PRO A 83 20.04 0.47 26.30
CA PRO A 83 20.93 1.60 26.56
C PRO A 83 20.26 2.92 26.16
N VAL A 84 19.95 3.73 27.17
CA VAL A 84 19.49 5.12 27.00
C VAL A 84 20.67 5.97 26.52
N ALA A 85 20.80 6.13 25.21
CA ALA A 85 21.76 7.07 24.63
C ALA A 85 21.28 8.52 24.84
N VAL A 86 21.86 9.17 25.84
CA VAL A 86 21.67 10.59 26.18
C VAL A 86 22.32 11.49 25.12
N LEU A 87 21.54 12.12 24.23
CA LEU A 87 22.00 13.24 23.40
C LEU A 87 21.94 14.55 24.20
N LYS A 88 22.97 14.81 25.00
CA LYS A 88 23.33 16.17 25.46
C LYS A 88 24.17 16.83 24.38
N GLN A 89 23.74 17.99 23.87
CA GLN A 89 24.58 19.20 23.65
C GLN A 89 23.75 20.38 23.08
N ARG A 90 23.79 21.53 23.79
CA ARG A 90 23.56 22.88 23.26
C ARG A 90 24.94 23.56 23.02
N PRO A 91 25.02 24.85 22.64
CA PRO A 91 24.98 25.40 21.28
C PRO A 91 26.32 26.10 20.93
N ARG A 92 26.60 26.37 19.65
CA ARG A 92 27.55 27.42 19.27
C ARG A 92 27.02 28.26 18.11
N HIS A 93 26.95 29.56 18.40
CA HIS A 93 26.95 30.67 17.46
C HIS A 93 27.96 30.47 16.33
N ILE A 94 27.56 30.75 15.10
CA ILE A 94 28.41 31.43 14.11
C ILE A 94 27.52 32.42 13.33
N SER A 95 27.72 33.68 13.64
CA SER A 95 27.45 34.83 12.80
C SER A 95 28.49 34.91 11.67
N GLU A 96 28.10 35.54 10.56
CA GLU A 96 28.98 36.07 9.49
C GLU A 96 29.67 35.06 8.56
N VAL A 97 29.09 34.90 7.37
CA VAL A 97 29.83 35.21 6.14
C VAL A 97 28.98 36.16 5.30
N MET A 98 29.36 37.44 5.39
CA MET A 98 29.42 38.48 4.37
C MET A 98 28.58 38.26 3.10
N SER A 99 27.57 39.09 2.83
CA SER A 99 27.72 40.43 2.21
C SER A 99 28.61 40.42 0.98
N ALA A 100 27.99 40.42 -0.21
CA ALA A 100 28.39 41.32 -1.29
C ALA A 100 27.31 41.44 -2.38
N ASN A 101 26.94 42.70 -2.62
CA ASN A 101 26.48 43.31 -3.87
C ASN A 101 25.01 43.20 -4.35
N ARG A 102 24.27 44.23 -3.91
CA ARG A 102 23.85 45.41 -4.72
C ARG A 102 22.95 45.20 -5.94
N SER A 103 21.74 45.73 -5.78
CA SER A 103 21.14 46.80 -6.60
C SER A 103 20.58 46.46 -8.01
N ALA A 104 19.26 46.68 -8.11
CA ALA A 104 18.38 46.79 -9.28
C ALA A 104 18.78 47.94 -10.27
N PRO A 105 18.01 48.30 -11.34
CA PRO A 105 16.69 47.81 -11.79
C PRO A 105 16.48 47.64 -13.32
N ALA A 106 15.26 47.14 -13.62
CA ALA A 106 14.44 47.15 -14.83
C ALA A 106 14.86 47.95 -16.08
N ARG A 107 14.69 47.32 -17.26
CA ARG A 107 14.17 47.94 -18.50
C ARG A 107 13.33 46.96 -19.34
N ARG A 108 12.14 47.41 -19.72
CA ARG A 108 11.40 47.02 -20.94
C ARG A 108 12.13 47.62 -22.16
N PRO A 109 12.03 47.04 -23.37
CA PRO A 109 10.98 47.54 -24.27
C PRO A 109 10.31 46.50 -25.19
N GLU A 110 9.06 46.85 -25.50
CA GLU A 110 8.41 46.87 -26.81
C GLU A 110 8.08 45.60 -27.61
N ALA A 111 6.83 45.67 -28.06
CA ALA A 111 6.14 44.78 -28.96
C ALA A 111 6.60 44.97 -30.42
N LEU A 112 6.58 43.89 -31.18
CA LEU A 112 6.52 43.94 -32.63
C LEU A 112 5.58 42.86 -33.17
N GLY A 113 4.46 43.33 -33.73
CA GLY A 113 3.99 42.99 -35.07
C GLY A 113 3.65 41.52 -35.37
N ALA A 114 2.35 41.21 -35.28
CA ALA A 114 1.74 40.14 -36.05
C ALA A 114 1.52 40.59 -37.50
N ALA A 115 1.79 39.69 -38.46
CA ALA A 115 1.39 39.80 -39.86
C ALA A 115 1.12 38.38 -40.44
N PRO A 116 0.28 38.27 -41.49
CA PRO A 116 -0.76 37.25 -41.56
C PRO A 116 -0.42 36.01 -42.40
N ALA A 117 -1.26 34.99 -42.21
CA ALA A 117 -1.27 33.70 -42.90
C ALA A 117 -1.55 33.83 -44.41
N ALA A 118 -0.80 33.05 -45.20
CA ALA A 118 -1.03 32.84 -46.63
C ALA A 118 -1.77 31.50 -46.86
N PRO A 119 -2.60 31.40 -47.92
CA PRO A 119 -3.54 30.30 -48.10
C PRO A 119 -2.88 29.05 -48.71
N VAL A 120 -3.24 27.88 -48.18
CA VAL A 120 -2.87 26.57 -48.72
C VAL A 120 -3.91 26.15 -49.76
N ALA A 121 -3.46 25.87 -50.98
CA ALA A 121 -4.27 25.37 -52.09
C ALA A 121 -4.68 23.89 -51.88
N PRO A 122 -5.86 23.46 -52.36
CA PRO A 122 -6.36 22.10 -52.15
C PRO A 122 -5.73 21.11 -53.13
N ALA A 123 -5.29 19.96 -52.61
CA ALA A 123 -4.90 18.79 -53.40
C ALA A 123 -6.12 17.92 -53.73
N PRO A 124 -6.12 17.18 -54.86
CA PRO A 124 -7.31 16.56 -55.42
C PRO A 124 -7.75 15.26 -54.73
N VAL A 125 -9.06 15.04 -54.75
CA VAL A 125 -9.76 13.83 -54.33
C VAL A 125 -9.69 12.79 -55.44
N ALA A 126 -9.21 11.57 -55.15
CA ALA A 126 -9.46 10.40 -55.99
C ALA A 126 -9.38 9.07 -55.22
N ALA A 127 -10.33 8.20 -55.56
CA ALA A 127 -10.44 6.75 -55.34
C ALA A 127 -10.73 6.25 -53.91
N GLY A 128 -11.98 5.85 -53.69
CA GLY A 128 -12.41 5.11 -52.50
C GLY A 128 -11.95 3.65 -52.52
N PRO A 129 -11.75 3.01 -51.35
CA PRO A 129 -11.40 1.60 -51.28
C PRO A 129 -12.65 0.71 -51.39
N SER A 130 -12.52 -0.33 -52.20
CA SER A 130 -13.39 -1.50 -52.30
C SER A 130 -13.55 -2.20 -50.95
N VAL A 131 -14.78 -2.57 -50.61
CA VAL A 131 -15.15 -3.34 -49.42
C VAL A 131 -14.55 -4.75 -49.52
N PRO A 132 -13.78 -5.25 -48.52
CA PRO A 132 -13.35 -6.64 -48.52
C PRO A 132 -14.51 -7.55 -48.07
N GLU A 133 -14.67 -8.64 -48.82
CA GLU A 133 -15.59 -9.74 -48.59
C GLU A 133 -15.35 -10.38 -47.21
N VAL A 134 -16.39 -10.46 -46.38
CA VAL A 134 -16.32 -11.08 -45.05
C VAL A 134 -16.35 -12.60 -45.22
N MET A 135 -15.18 -13.23 -45.12
CA MET A 135 -15.06 -14.68 -44.97
C MET A 135 -15.44 -15.06 -43.53
N ILE A 136 -16.60 -15.68 -43.34
CA ILE A 136 -17.02 -16.24 -42.06
C ILE A 136 -16.19 -17.51 -41.81
N LEU A 137 -15.24 -17.46 -40.86
CA LEU A 137 -14.57 -18.65 -40.37
C LEU A 137 -15.54 -19.51 -39.52
N PRO A 138 -15.44 -20.85 -39.56
CA PRO A 138 -16.24 -21.73 -38.72
C PRO A 138 -15.95 -21.49 -37.23
N PRO A 139 -16.92 -21.73 -36.33
CA PRO A 139 -16.71 -21.55 -34.89
C PRO A 139 -15.61 -22.49 -34.40
N ASP A 140 -14.68 -21.94 -33.60
CA ASP A 140 -13.57 -22.70 -33.02
C ASP A 140 -14.08 -23.93 -32.25
N PRO A 141 -13.36 -25.07 -32.31
CA PRO A 141 -13.74 -26.28 -31.59
C PRO A 141 -13.89 -25.99 -30.09
N ILE A 142 -14.96 -26.54 -29.51
CA ILE A 142 -15.48 -26.23 -28.16
C ILE A 142 -14.44 -26.48 -27.05
N ASP A 143 -13.42 -27.31 -27.30
CA ASP A 143 -12.35 -27.65 -26.35
C ASP A 143 -11.05 -26.86 -26.54
N ALA A 144 -10.95 -26.01 -27.57
CA ALA A 144 -9.74 -25.21 -27.78
C ALA A 144 -9.67 -24.04 -26.79
N PRO A 145 -8.48 -23.76 -26.22
CA PRO A 145 -8.31 -22.66 -25.29
C PRO A 145 -8.65 -21.32 -25.96
N LEU A 146 -9.47 -20.53 -25.28
CA LEU A 146 -9.90 -19.23 -25.78
C LEU A 146 -8.76 -18.22 -25.62
N GLN A 147 -8.28 -17.69 -26.74
CA GLN A 147 -7.20 -16.71 -26.78
C GLN A 147 -7.76 -15.31 -26.53
N VAL A 148 -7.20 -14.59 -25.55
CA VAL A 148 -7.61 -13.24 -25.19
C VAL A 148 -6.39 -12.32 -25.22
N ASP A 149 -6.41 -11.34 -26.13
CA ASP A 149 -5.36 -10.33 -26.22
C ASP A 149 -5.72 -9.08 -25.41
N LEU A 150 -4.89 -8.78 -24.42
CA LEU A 150 -5.02 -7.66 -23.48
C LEU A 150 -3.83 -6.71 -23.57
N VAL A 151 -2.99 -6.84 -24.61
CA VAL A 151 -1.85 -5.94 -24.84
C VAL A 151 -2.32 -4.49 -25.00
N GLY A 152 -1.60 -3.57 -24.38
CA GLY A 152 -1.90 -2.14 -24.35
C GLY A 152 -2.88 -1.73 -23.24
N GLN A 153 -3.52 -2.69 -22.56
CA GLN A 153 -4.35 -2.40 -21.40
C GLN A 153 -3.50 -2.22 -20.13
N ARG A 154 -4.01 -1.45 -19.18
CA ARG A 154 -3.39 -1.24 -17.85
C ARG A 154 -4.39 -1.60 -16.77
N ALA A 155 -3.98 -1.84 -15.54
CA ALA A 155 -4.93 -2.15 -14.46
C ALA A 155 -6.00 -1.03 -14.32
N PRO A 156 -7.30 -1.35 -14.11
CA PRO A 156 -7.90 -2.69 -13.92
C PRO A 156 -8.39 -3.38 -15.20
N GLN A 157 -8.21 -2.79 -16.39
CA GLN A 157 -8.85 -3.25 -17.63
C GLN A 157 -8.60 -4.73 -17.96
N PRO A 158 -7.36 -5.29 -17.85
CA PRO A 158 -7.10 -6.70 -18.11
C PRO A 158 -7.97 -7.63 -17.26
N VAL A 159 -8.05 -7.38 -15.95
CA VAL A 159 -8.84 -8.19 -15.01
C VAL A 159 -10.33 -8.07 -15.29
N LEU A 160 -10.83 -6.86 -15.58
CA LEU A 160 -12.24 -6.66 -15.95
C LEU A 160 -12.61 -7.42 -17.23
N ARG A 161 -11.74 -7.40 -18.23
CA ARG A 161 -11.98 -8.13 -19.48
C ARG A 161 -11.91 -9.64 -19.26
N LEU A 162 -10.95 -10.12 -18.47
CA LEU A 162 -10.87 -11.54 -18.11
C LEU A 162 -12.09 -12.01 -17.33
N SER A 163 -12.61 -11.19 -16.42
CA SER A 163 -13.84 -11.50 -15.69
C SER A 163 -15.01 -11.73 -16.63
N GLN A 164 -15.22 -10.81 -17.60
CA GLN A 164 -16.27 -10.95 -18.62
C GLN A 164 -16.10 -12.25 -19.43
N VAL A 165 -14.86 -12.56 -19.85
CA VAL A 165 -14.58 -13.74 -20.68
C VAL A 165 -14.77 -15.04 -19.88
N LEU A 166 -14.22 -15.13 -18.66
CA LEU A 166 -14.32 -16.34 -17.83
C LEU A 166 -15.76 -16.62 -17.39
N VAL A 167 -16.50 -15.60 -16.97
CA VAL A 167 -17.92 -15.76 -16.58
C VAL A 167 -18.78 -16.20 -17.76
N SER A 168 -18.48 -15.71 -18.97
CA SER A 168 -19.22 -16.11 -20.18
C SER A 168 -18.84 -17.49 -20.71
N ASN A 169 -17.74 -18.09 -20.22
CA ASN A 169 -17.20 -19.36 -20.71
C ASN A 169 -16.73 -20.26 -19.54
N PRO A 170 -17.64 -20.66 -18.62
CA PRO A 170 -17.28 -21.52 -17.49
C PRO A 170 -16.74 -22.87 -17.97
N GLY A 171 -15.74 -23.40 -17.28
CA GLY A 171 -15.06 -24.67 -17.60
C GLY A 171 -14.09 -24.60 -18.78
N ARG A 172 -14.08 -23.52 -19.57
CA ARG A 172 -13.17 -23.37 -20.71
C ARG A 172 -11.84 -22.77 -20.29
N LEU A 173 -10.75 -23.32 -20.81
CA LEU A 173 -9.41 -22.78 -20.62
C LEU A 173 -9.27 -21.46 -21.39
N VAL A 174 -8.85 -20.39 -20.71
CA VAL A 174 -8.59 -19.06 -21.27
C VAL A 174 -7.10 -18.78 -21.24
N HIS A 175 -6.53 -18.44 -22.40
CA HIS A 175 -5.16 -18.00 -22.57
C HIS A 175 -5.11 -16.49 -22.78
N ALA A 176 -4.67 -15.76 -21.77
CA ALA A 176 -4.62 -14.31 -21.76
C ALA A 176 -3.20 -13.81 -22.01
N ARG A 177 -3.01 -12.91 -22.98
CA ARG A 177 -1.75 -12.20 -23.22
C ARG A 177 -1.87 -10.74 -22.78
N CYS A 178 -0.95 -10.25 -21.96
CA CYS A 178 -0.94 -8.86 -21.48
C CYS A 178 0.49 -8.30 -21.40
N ASP A 179 0.66 -6.99 -21.48
CA ASP A 179 1.95 -6.29 -21.32
C ASP A 179 1.96 -5.37 -20.07
N ASP A 180 0.92 -5.39 -19.24
CA ASP A 180 0.85 -4.61 -18.01
C ASP A 180 1.79 -5.18 -16.93
N PRO A 181 2.71 -4.38 -16.35
CA PRO A 181 3.70 -4.87 -15.39
C PRO A 181 3.14 -5.51 -14.11
N SER A 182 1.92 -5.14 -13.71
CA SER A 182 1.24 -5.72 -12.53
C SER A 182 0.39 -6.93 -12.86
N PHE A 183 0.19 -7.26 -14.14
CA PHE A 183 -0.79 -8.26 -14.56
C PHE A 183 -0.62 -9.61 -13.87
N MET A 184 0.61 -10.10 -13.73
CA MET A 184 0.86 -11.40 -13.10
C MET A 184 0.44 -11.41 -11.63
N THR A 185 0.76 -10.35 -10.89
CA THR A 185 0.35 -10.23 -9.48
C THR A 185 -1.17 -10.06 -9.38
N ASP A 186 -1.72 -9.14 -10.18
CA ASP A 186 -3.16 -8.83 -10.18
C ASP A 186 -4.01 -10.03 -10.56
N VAL A 187 -3.61 -10.81 -11.57
CA VAL A 187 -4.38 -11.96 -12.06
C VAL A 187 -4.37 -13.12 -11.07
N VAL A 188 -3.25 -13.35 -10.36
CA VAL A 188 -3.18 -14.35 -9.29
C VAL A 188 -4.11 -13.98 -8.15
N VAL A 189 -3.98 -12.73 -7.68
CA VAL A 189 -4.76 -12.22 -6.55
C VAL A 189 -6.25 -12.27 -6.88
N TRP A 190 -6.63 -11.80 -8.07
CA TRP A 190 -8.02 -11.83 -8.51
C TRP A 190 -8.57 -13.23 -8.75
N ALA A 191 -7.81 -14.11 -9.41
CA ALA A 191 -8.28 -15.47 -9.67
C ALA A 191 -8.60 -16.21 -8.38
N ASN A 192 -7.78 -16.04 -7.34
CA ASN A 192 -8.05 -16.57 -6.00
C ASN A 192 -9.37 -16.04 -5.42
N SER A 193 -9.66 -14.75 -5.62
CA SER A 193 -10.82 -14.08 -5.03
C SER A 193 -12.17 -14.53 -5.60
N ILE A 194 -12.16 -15.08 -6.82
CA ILE A 194 -13.32 -15.64 -7.53
C ILE A 194 -13.25 -17.17 -7.66
N HIS A 195 -12.27 -17.83 -7.02
CA HIS A 195 -12.02 -19.26 -7.11
C HIS A 195 -11.75 -19.79 -8.54
N ALA A 196 -11.20 -18.94 -9.42
CA ALA A 196 -10.68 -19.38 -10.70
C ALA A 196 -9.33 -20.09 -10.51
N LYS A 197 -9.12 -21.17 -11.26
CA LYS A 197 -7.85 -21.92 -11.24
C LYS A 197 -6.88 -21.28 -12.24
N VAL A 198 -5.72 -20.85 -11.74
CA VAL A 198 -4.59 -20.44 -12.58
C VAL A 198 -3.77 -21.69 -12.91
N GLU A 199 -3.80 -22.12 -14.17
CA GLU A 199 -3.08 -23.31 -14.63
C GLU A 199 -1.63 -23.04 -15.00
N GLY A 200 -1.32 -21.80 -15.39
CA GLY A 200 0.02 -21.42 -15.79
C GLY A 200 0.21 -19.91 -15.93
N LEU A 201 1.42 -19.48 -15.62
CA LEU A 201 1.88 -18.10 -15.66
C LEU A 201 3.27 -18.08 -16.27
N GLU A 202 3.40 -17.46 -17.43
CA GLU A 202 4.64 -17.47 -18.23
C GLU A 202 5.00 -16.05 -18.64
N GLN A 203 6.26 -15.67 -18.46
CA GLN A 203 6.82 -14.45 -19.02
C GLN A 203 7.55 -14.79 -20.32
N THR A 204 7.10 -14.21 -21.43
CA THR A 204 7.69 -14.43 -22.76
C THR A 204 8.15 -13.10 -23.36
N PRO A 205 9.02 -13.12 -24.39
CA PRO A 205 9.37 -11.90 -25.12
C PRO A 205 8.16 -11.18 -25.76
N ALA A 206 7.08 -11.91 -26.01
CA ALA A 206 5.83 -11.39 -26.58
C ALA A 206 4.85 -10.82 -25.54
N GLY A 207 5.19 -10.89 -24.25
CA GLY A 207 4.36 -10.42 -23.14
C GLY A 207 4.16 -11.46 -22.04
N LEU A 208 3.31 -11.10 -21.09
CA LEU A 208 2.91 -11.91 -19.95
C LEU A 208 1.71 -12.78 -20.35
N ILE A 209 1.81 -14.08 -20.11
CA ILE A 209 0.77 -15.05 -20.47
C ILE A 209 0.20 -15.67 -19.21
N ALA A 210 -1.13 -15.64 -19.07
CA ALA A 210 -1.85 -16.31 -18.00
C ALA A 210 -2.86 -17.30 -18.56
N LYS A 211 -2.85 -18.53 -18.03
CA LYS A 211 -3.75 -19.63 -18.40
C LYS A 211 -4.70 -19.86 -17.23
N LEU A 212 -5.99 -19.59 -17.43
CA LEU A 212 -7.00 -19.62 -16.37
C LEU A 212 -8.22 -20.42 -16.78
N VAL A 213 -8.87 -21.06 -15.81
CA VAL A 213 -10.18 -21.66 -15.98
C VAL A 213 -11.04 -21.31 -14.77
N LEU A 214 -12.25 -20.82 -15.02
CA LEU A 214 -13.27 -20.70 -13.98
C LEU A 214 -14.02 -22.03 -13.96
N PRO A 215 -13.99 -22.82 -12.87
CA PRO A 215 -14.72 -24.07 -12.82
C PRO A 215 -16.20 -23.81 -13.12
N GLY A 216 -16.77 -24.53 -14.08
CA GLY A 216 -18.22 -24.55 -14.23
C GLY A 216 -18.83 -25.28 -13.05
N GLU A 217 -20.02 -24.86 -12.60
CA GLU A 217 -20.80 -25.72 -11.71
C GLU A 217 -20.89 -27.09 -12.37
N ALA A 218 -20.43 -28.12 -11.65
CA ALA A 218 -20.55 -29.49 -12.12
C ALA A 218 -22.05 -29.80 -12.25
N SER A 219 -22.58 -29.68 -13.47
CA SER A 219 -23.79 -30.39 -13.87
C SER A 219 -23.44 -31.87 -13.79
N THR A 220 -23.59 -32.45 -12.60
CA THR A 220 -23.70 -33.88 -12.43
C THR A 220 -25.00 -34.28 -13.11
N SER A 221 -24.90 -34.64 -14.40
CA SER A 221 -25.95 -35.38 -15.10
C SER A 221 -26.05 -36.77 -14.48
N THR A 222 -26.65 -36.85 -13.28
CA THR A 222 -27.30 -38.08 -12.88
C THR A 222 -28.64 -38.07 -13.59
N SER A 223 -28.77 -38.90 -14.62
CA SER A 223 -30.05 -39.21 -15.23
C SER A 223 -31.00 -39.69 -14.13
N VAL A 224 -31.88 -38.79 -13.68
CA VAL A 224 -33.00 -39.14 -12.81
C VAL A 224 -34.04 -39.80 -13.69
N GLU A 225 -34.12 -41.12 -13.58
CA GLU A 225 -35.23 -41.91 -14.12
C GLU A 225 -36.50 -41.52 -13.36
N VAL A 226 -37.45 -40.90 -14.04
CA VAL A 226 -38.75 -40.53 -13.46
C VAL A 226 -39.62 -41.79 -13.38
N ARG A 227 -39.94 -42.24 -12.17
CA ARG A 227 -41.00 -43.22 -11.90
C ARG A 227 -42.10 -42.58 -11.03
N PRO A 228 -43.40 -42.72 -11.37
CA PRO A 228 -44.47 -42.07 -10.62
C PRO A 228 -44.91 -42.86 -9.38
N LEU A 229 -44.81 -42.17 -8.24
CA LEU A 229 -45.68 -42.03 -7.05
C LEU A 229 -46.68 -43.13 -6.63
N VAL A 230 -46.61 -43.62 -5.36
CA VAL A 230 -47.76 -43.72 -4.42
C VAL A 230 -47.32 -43.75 -2.92
N SER A 231 -48.06 -43.00 -2.09
CA SER A 231 -48.33 -43.08 -0.62
C SER A 231 -47.33 -42.61 0.46
N ALA A 232 -47.84 -41.74 1.33
CA ALA A 232 -47.26 -40.98 2.46
C ALA A 232 -47.24 -41.75 3.81
N PRO A 233 -46.98 -41.12 4.99
CA PRO A 233 -45.94 -40.16 5.37
C PRO A 233 -45.08 -40.68 6.56
N ALA A 234 -43.83 -40.22 6.70
CA ALA A 234 -43.13 -40.30 7.98
C ALA A 234 -42.26 -39.04 8.17
N ALA A 235 -42.54 -38.32 9.24
CA ALA A 235 -41.81 -37.13 9.64
C ALA A 235 -40.34 -37.46 9.92
N LEU A 236 -39.43 -36.86 9.17
CA LEU A 236 -38.03 -36.70 9.56
C LEU A 236 -37.64 -35.24 9.45
N ALA A 237 -37.05 -34.75 10.53
CA ALA A 237 -36.64 -33.38 10.74
C ALA A 237 -35.78 -32.84 9.60
N ALA A 238 -36.10 -31.62 9.16
CA ALA A 238 -35.25 -30.87 8.24
C ALA A 238 -33.86 -30.68 8.87
N PRO A 239 -32.76 -30.86 8.13
CA PRO A 239 -31.44 -30.49 8.61
C PRO A 239 -31.43 -28.96 8.76
N THR A 240 -31.28 -28.50 9.99
CA THR A 240 -30.95 -27.10 10.27
C THR A 240 -29.63 -26.80 9.58
N VAL A 241 -29.68 -26.11 8.45
CA VAL A 241 -28.52 -25.47 7.85
C VAL A 241 -28.05 -24.45 8.88
N GLY A 242 -27.02 -24.80 9.65
CA GLY A 242 -26.34 -23.84 10.51
C GLY A 242 -25.86 -22.67 9.65
N PRO A 243 -25.79 -21.44 10.20
CA PRO A 243 -25.30 -20.30 9.45
C PRO A 243 -23.94 -20.64 8.85
N ALA A 244 -23.75 -20.31 7.58
CA ALA A 244 -22.48 -20.44 6.88
C ALA A 244 -21.37 -19.82 7.75
N PRO A 245 -20.17 -20.44 7.83
CA PRO A 245 -19.09 -19.89 8.64
C PRO A 245 -18.83 -18.44 8.21
N GLU A 246 -18.90 -17.50 9.16
CA GLU A 246 -18.58 -16.10 8.91
C GLU A 246 -17.18 -16.01 8.29
N PRO A 247 -16.97 -15.16 7.26
CA PRO A 247 -15.67 -15.00 6.65
C PRO A 247 -14.66 -14.60 7.74
N GLN A 248 -13.63 -15.42 7.90
CA GLN A 248 -12.54 -15.21 8.86
C GLN A 248 -11.74 -13.97 8.42
N VAL A 249 -12.16 -12.79 8.85
CA VAL A 249 -11.46 -11.54 8.53
C VAL A 249 -10.07 -11.58 9.18
N SER A 250 -9.02 -11.47 8.38
CA SER A 250 -7.64 -11.54 8.89
C SER A 250 -7.36 -10.34 9.79
N ASN A 251 -6.48 -10.50 10.80
CA ASN A 251 -6.07 -9.39 11.68
C ASN A 251 -5.11 -8.43 10.96
N ARG A 252 -5.58 -7.85 9.86
CA ARG A 252 -4.83 -7.01 8.94
C ARG A 252 -5.41 -5.61 8.88
N CYS A 253 -4.53 -4.63 8.71
CA CYS A 253 -4.82 -3.22 8.48
C CYS A 253 -4.22 -2.81 7.13
N THR A 254 -5.07 -2.36 6.20
CA THR A 254 -4.65 -1.90 4.87
C THR A 254 -4.85 -0.40 4.73
N LEU A 255 -3.80 0.33 4.37
CA LEU A 255 -3.83 1.78 4.20
C LEU A 255 -3.62 2.13 2.72
N LEU A 256 -4.52 2.94 2.14
CA LEU A 256 -4.33 3.52 0.81
C LEU A 256 -3.85 4.97 0.94
N VAL A 257 -2.62 5.25 0.51
CA VAL A 257 -2.05 6.59 0.54
C VAL A 257 -2.09 7.19 -0.85
N MET A 258 -3.00 8.16 -1.05
CA MET A 258 -3.19 8.87 -2.32
C MET A 258 -2.59 10.27 -2.29
N ARG A 259 -2.61 10.91 -1.11
CA ARG A 259 -2.11 12.26 -0.90
C ARG A 259 -0.61 12.29 -0.65
N ASN A 260 0.00 13.44 -0.90
CA ASN A 260 1.45 13.66 -0.75
C ASN A 260 1.74 15.00 -0.08
N ASP A 261 0.84 15.42 0.81
CA ASP A 261 1.11 16.47 1.77
C ASP A 261 1.66 15.86 3.06
N PHE A 262 2.48 16.64 3.75
CA PHE A 262 3.21 16.22 4.94
C PHE A 262 2.27 15.66 6.02
N GLU A 263 1.12 16.30 6.25
CA GLU A 263 0.15 15.90 7.27
C GLU A 263 -0.50 14.55 6.95
N SER A 264 -0.94 14.33 5.71
CA SER A 264 -1.57 13.06 5.31
C SER A 264 -0.55 11.91 5.35
N LEU A 265 0.69 12.16 4.94
CA LEU A 265 1.77 11.17 4.99
C LEU A 265 2.17 10.83 6.43
N MET A 266 2.27 11.84 7.30
CA MET A 266 2.49 11.64 8.73
C MET A 266 1.37 10.82 9.35
N ALA A 267 0.11 11.17 9.09
CA ALA A 267 -1.05 10.44 9.61
C ALA A 267 -1.06 8.97 9.15
N ALA A 268 -0.77 8.72 7.87
CA ALA A 268 -0.67 7.36 7.33
C ALA A 268 0.42 6.55 8.05
N MET A 269 1.61 7.12 8.23
CA MET A 269 2.75 6.42 8.83
C MET A 269 2.64 6.25 10.34
N LEU A 270 2.04 7.21 11.04
CA LEU A 270 1.65 7.08 12.44
C LEU A 270 0.66 5.92 12.60
N THR A 271 -0.38 5.87 11.74
CA THR A 271 -1.39 4.81 11.76
C THR A 271 -0.78 3.44 11.45
N ALA A 272 0.11 3.34 10.46
CA ALA A 272 0.78 2.10 10.11
C ALA A 272 1.62 1.54 11.27
N ASN A 273 2.40 2.40 11.92
CA ASN A 273 3.22 2.04 13.08
C ASN A 273 2.35 1.65 14.27
N ALA A 274 1.29 2.40 14.57
CA ALA A 274 0.36 2.07 15.65
C ALA A 274 -0.35 0.72 15.42
N ALA A 275 -0.83 0.46 14.21
CA ALA A 275 -1.45 -0.81 13.84
C ALA A 275 -0.46 -1.98 13.96
N ARG A 276 0.80 -1.80 13.55
CA ARG A 276 1.86 -2.81 13.77
C ARG A 276 2.14 -3.05 15.23
N ALA A 277 2.13 -2.01 16.05
CA ALA A 277 2.32 -2.16 17.48
C ALA A 277 1.20 -2.99 18.11
N GLN A 278 -0.04 -2.85 17.61
CA GLN A 278 -1.19 -3.69 17.97
C GLN A 278 -1.17 -5.10 17.33
N GLN A 279 -0.02 -5.58 16.86
CA GLN A 279 0.15 -6.92 16.28
C GLN A 279 -0.76 -7.19 15.06
N MET A 280 -1.16 -6.14 14.33
CA MET A 280 -1.84 -6.31 13.05
C MET A 280 -0.82 -6.52 11.93
N ASP A 281 -1.19 -7.32 10.94
CA ASP A 281 -0.49 -7.33 9.66
C ASP A 281 -0.80 -6.02 8.94
N VAL A 282 0.20 -5.22 8.60
CA VAL A 282 -0.03 -3.91 7.97
C VAL A 282 0.47 -3.89 6.54
N VAL A 283 -0.40 -3.42 5.64
CA VAL A 283 -0.07 -3.14 4.23
C VAL A 283 -0.34 -1.68 3.96
N VAL A 284 0.65 -0.96 3.43
CA VAL A 284 0.50 0.43 3.00
C VAL A 284 0.68 0.50 1.49
N CYS A 285 -0.42 0.77 0.80
CA CYS A 285 -0.49 0.89 -0.64
C CYS A 285 -0.36 2.37 -1.05
N PHE A 286 0.72 2.72 -1.76
CA PHE A 286 0.94 4.04 -2.31
C PHE A 286 0.42 4.13 -3.74
N SER A 287 -0.45 5.09 -3.98
CA SER A 287 -1.05 5.37 -5.29
C SER A 287 -1.03 6.87 -5.57
N PHE A 288 -1.18 7.26 -6.83
CA PHE A 288 -1.13 8.65 -7.28
C PHE A 288 0.07 9.41 -6.69
N TRP A 289 -0.19 10.57 -6.07
CA TRP A 289 0.84 11.45 -5.52
C TRP A 289 1.60 10.79 -4.39
N GLY A 290 0.96 9.91 -3.61
CA GLY A 290 1.57 9.21 -2.48
C GLY A 290 2.83 8.43 -2.85
N VAL A 291 2.95 7.97 -4.10
CA VAL A 291 4.16 7.28 -4.60
C VAL A 291 5.42 8.15 -4.48
N ASN A 292 5.29 9.48 -4.48
CA ASN A 292 6.43 10.39 -4.40
C ASN A 292 7.17 10.31 -3.06
N VAL A 293 6.50 9.93 -1.97
CA VAL A 293 7.16 9.76 -0.66
C VAL A 293 8.21 8.64 -0.71
N LEU A 294 7.99 7.62 -1.56
CA LEU A 294 8.88 6.48 -1.70
C LEU A 294 10.06 6.72 -2.64
N ARG A 295 10.12 7.87 -3.32
CA ARG A 295 11.21 8.14 -4.26
C ARG A 295 12.52 8.38 -3.51
N GLY A 296 13.54 7.59 -3.86
CA GLY A 296 14.83 7.60 -3.20
C GLY A 296 15.72 8.77 -3.59
N ASP A 297 16.70 9.05 -2.74
CA ASP A 297 17.59 10.18 -2.96
C ASP A 297 18.59 9.98 -4.12
N ARG A 298 18.85 8.72 -4.44
CA ARG A 298 19.63 8.32 -5.60
C ARG A 298 18.82 7.34 -6.40
N LYS A 299 19.15 7.23 -7.68
CA LYS A 299 18.62 6.13 -8.48
C LYS A 299 19.37 4.88 -8.08
N ARG A 300 18.62 3.79 -7.95
CA ARG A 300 19.16 2.45 -7.80
C ARG A 300 19.92 2.05 -9.05
N GLU A 301 21.12 1.53 -8.87
CA GLU A 301 22.03 1.10 -9.94
C GLU A 301 21.80 -0.37 -10.29
N ASP A 302 21.21 -1.14 -9.39
CA ASP A 302 20.85 -2.54 -9.54
C ASP A 302 19.60 -2.77 -10.41
N VAL A 303 18.93 -1.70 -10.84
CA VAL A 303 17.70 -1.77 -11.63
C VAL A 303 17.85 -0.99 -12.94
N ASP A 304 17.63 -1.69 -14.05
CA ASP A 304 17.76 -1.12 -15.38
C ASP A 304 16.81 0.05 -15.66
N ALA A 305 17.24 0.92 -16.57
CA ALA A 305 16.44 2.04 -17.02
C ALA A 305 15.35 1.59 -18.00
N GLU A 306 14.09 1.76 -17.63
CA GLU A 306 12.97 1.61 -18.56
C GLU A 306 12.82 2.86 -19.46
N PRO A 307 12.20 2.73 -20.65
CA PRO A 307 11.89 3.88 -21.48
C PRO A 307 10.79 4.73 -20.85
N VAL A 308 11.04 6.04 -20.73
CA VAL A 308 10.06 7.04 -20.25
C VAL A 308 9.96 8.19 -21.24
N SER A 309 8.74 8.67 -21.48
CA SER A 309 8.48 9.76 -22.41
C SER A 309 9.08 11.09 -21.93
N PHE A 310 9.27 12.04 -22.84
CA PHE A 310 9.77 13.37 -22.51
C PHE A 310 8.88 14.09 -21.48
N LEU A 311 7.55 14.01 -21.65
CA LEU A 311 6.59 14.63 -20.75
C LEU A 311 6.62 13.97 -19.36
N GLN A 312 6.73 12.64 -19.30
CA GLN A 312 6.90 11.89 -18.05
C GLN A 312 8.17 12.30 -17.31
N ARG A 313 9.29 12.53 -18.03
CA ARG A 313 10.54 13.01 -17.42
C ARG A 313 10.39 14.38 -16.78
N ILE A 314 9.71 15.30 -17.46
CA ILE A 314 9.43 16.65 -16.94
C ILE A 314 8.53 16.57 -15.69
N MET A 315 7.43 15.82 -15.78
CA MET A 315 6.50 15.64 -14.67
C MET A 315 7.23 15.07 -13.45
N LYS A 316 8.00 13.98 -13.63
CA LYS A 316 8.82 13.37 -12.56
C LYS A 316 9.78 14.36 -11.90
N TRP A 317 10.38 15.26 -12.68
CA TRP A 317 11.30 16.26 -12.16
C TRP A 317 10.59 17.35 -11.35
N LEU A 318 9.39 17.76 -11.78
CA LEU A 318 8.59 18.78 -11.10
C LEU A 318 8.01 18.32 -9.76
N MET A 319 7.74 17.02 -9.62
CA MET A 319 7.12 16.45 -8.42
C MET A 319 8.10 16.36 -7.24
N PRO A 320 7.63 16.57 -6.00
CA PRO A 320 8.43 16.39 -4.79
C PRO A 320 8.98 14.95 -4.70
N ARG A 321 10.08 14.79 -3.97
CA ARG A 321 10.81 13.53 -3.89
C ARG A 321 11.18 13.18 -2.46
N GLY A 322 10.77 11.98 -2.03
CA GLY A 322 11.20 11.39 -0.77
C GLY A 322 10.55 12.04 0.46
N PRO A 323 10.70 11.45 1.65
CA PRO A 323 9.98 11.89 2.85
C PRO A 323 10.39 13.29 3.34
N LYS A 324 11.58 13.76 2.98
CA LYS A 324 12.16 15.04 3.45
C LYS A 324 11.72 16.28 2.67
N ARG A 325 11.06 16.12 1.52
CA ARG A 325 10.72 17.24 0.60
C ARG A 325 9.23 17.42 0.41
N GLN A 326 8.45 17.00 1.41
CA GLN A 326 7.00 17.05 1.35
C GLN A 326 6.49 18.44 1.72
N LYS A 327 5.43 18.88 1.05
CA LYS A 327 4.82 20.18 1.31
C LYS A 327 3.68 20.00 2.30
N MET A 328 3.42 21.02 3.10
CA MET A 328 2.22 21.02 3.94
C MET A 328 0.97 21.27 3.08
N SER A 329 -0.14 20.66 3.45
CA SER A 329 -1.44 20.84 2.82
C SER A 329 -1.97 22.26 3.01
N LYS A 330 -1.73 22.84 4.20
CA LYS A 330 -2.16 24.19 4.58
C LYS A 330 -0.98 24.95 5.20
N MET A 331 -0.99 26.28 5.02
CA MET A 331 0.01 27.19 5.61
C MET A 331 1.46 26.85 5.25
N HIS A 332 1.73 26.23 4.09
CA HIS A 332 3.10 25.89 3.70
C HIS A 332 4.02 27.12 3.60
N MET A 333 3.50 28.28 3.15
CA MET A 333 4.18 29.58 3.15
C MET A 333 5.63 29.52 2.61
N GLY A 334 5.82 28.83 1.48
CA GLY A 334 7.15 28.66 0.87
C GLY A 334 8.15 27.82 1.68
N GLY A 335 7.67 27.01 2.62
CA GLY A 335 8.48 26.18 3.53
C GLY A 335 8.51 26.68 4.97
N PHE A 336 8.09 27.93 5.24
CA PHE A 336 8.10 28.48 6.59
C PHE A 336 7.21 27.70 7.55
N GLY A 337 5.99 27.35 7.11
CA GLY A 337 5.06 26.57 7.94
C GLY A 337 5.60 25.18 8.26
N LEU A 338 6.28 24.53 7.30
CA LEU A 338 6.87 23.22 7.50
C LEU A 338 8.01 23.30 8.54
N SER A 339 8.90 24.27 8.40
CA SER A 339 9.99 24.48 9.35
C SER A 339 9.48 24.75 10.77
N LEU A 340 8.43 25.56 10.90
CA LEU A 340 7.78 25.81 12.20
C LEU A 340 7.15 24.54 12.77
N MET A 341 6.46 23.75 11.95
CA MET A 341 5.87 22.47 12.36
C MET A 341 6.94 21.48 12.81
N GLU A 342 8.01 21.30 12.01
CA GLU A 342 9.14 20.43 12.34
C GLU A 342 9.84 20.87 13.64
N HIS A 343 9.93 22.18 13.89
CA HIS A 343 10.44 22.71 15.16
C HIS A 343 9.59 22.28 16.36
N PHE A 344 8.26 22.40 16.25
CA PHE A 344 7.35 21.96 17.30
C PHE A 344 7.40 20.44 17.50
N MET A 345 7.39 19.67 16.42
CA MET A 345 7.52 18.21 16.45
C MET A 345 8.80 17.79 17.17
N LYS A 346 9.95 18.39 16.82
CA LYS A 346 11.23 18.09 17.47
C LYS A 346 11.23 18.44 18.95
N ARG A 347 10.64 19.58 19.33
CA ARG A 347 10.51 20.00 20.72
C ARG A 347 9.66 19.01 21.53
N ASN A 348 8.63 18.47 20.90
CA ASN A 348 7.70 17.51 21.47
C ASN A 348 8.13 16.04 21.26
N GLN A 349 9.36 15.79 20.77
CA GLN A 349 9.89 14.44 20.55
C GLN A 349 9.01 13.56 19.65
N VAL A 350 8.29 14.16 18.70
CA VAL A 350 7.52 13.42 17.69
C VAL A 350 8.47 12.92 16.61
N LEU A 351 8.36 11.64 16.25
CA LEU A 351 9.13 11.05 15.16
C LEU A 351 8.87 11.77 13.85
N THR A 352 9.92 11.99 13.07
CA THR A 352 9.83 12.53 11.71
C THR A 352 9.22 11.50 10.74
N LEU A 353 8.76 11.97 9.59
CA LEU A 353 8.24 11.08 8.54
C LEU A 353 9.27 10.02 8.09
N THR A 354 10.55 10.39 8.09
CA THR A 354 11.63 9.44 7.72
C THR A 354 11.78 8.36 8.78
N GLU A 355 11.85 8.75 10.07
CA GLU A 355 11.95 7.81 11.19
C GLU A 355 10.72 6.90 11.30
N LEU A 356 9.52 7.40 10.98
CA LEU A 356 8.31 6.58 10.95
C LEU A 356 8.33 5.54 9.81
N ILE A 357 8.84 5.90 8.63
CA ILE A 357 9.00 4.94 7.53
C ILE A 357 10.05 3.89 7.91
N GLU A 358 11.19 4.30 8.47
CA GLU A 358 12.24 3.39 8.94
C GLU A 358 11.70 2.43 10.01
N SER A 359 10.99 2.93 11.03
CA SER A 359 10.33 2.12 12.05
C SER A 359 9.31 1.13 11.47
N ALA A 360 8.57 1.56 10.44
CA ALA A 360 7.62 0.70 9.74
C ALA A 360 8.33 -0.41 8.96
N VAL A 361 9.47 -0.12 8.32
CA VAL A 361 10.32 -1.12 7.66
C VAL A 361 10.85 -2.13 8.66
N GLU A 362 11.43 -1.68 9.78
CA GLU A 362 11.93 -2.54 10.85
C GLU A 362 10.83 -3.41 11.48
N SER A 363 9.61 -2.89 11.51
CA SER A 363 8.41 -3.62 11.98
C SER A 363 7.74 -4.42 10.86
N GLU A 364 8.43 -4.68 9.75
CA GLU A 364 8.01 -5.51 8.61
C GLU A 364 6.73 -5.05 7.88
N VAL A 365 6.30 -3.78 8.02
CA VAL A 365 5.13 -3.25 7.29
C VAL A 365 5.28 -3.50 5.80
N ARG A 366 4.32 -4.15 5.14
CA ARG A 366 4.41 -4.36 3.70
C ARG A 366 4.07 -3.07 2.97
N PHE A 367 4.95 -2.62 2.09
CA PHE A 367 4.70 -1.46 1.25
C PHE A 367 4.35 -1.93 -0.16
N MET A 368 3.28 -1.40 -0.74
CA MET A 368 2.86 -1.74 -2.10
C MET A 368 2.80 -0.47 -2.93
N VAL A 369 3.31 -0.51 -4.16
CA VAL A 369 3.27 0.64 -5.08
C VAL A 369 2.40 0.33 -6.29
N CYS A 370 1.49 1.26 -6.59
CA CYS A 370 0.64 1.20 -7.76
C CYS A 370 1.46 1.38 -9.04
N THR A 371 1.63 0.30 -9.81
CA THR A 371 2.34 0.26 -11.10
C THR A 371 1.73 1.21 -12.13
N MET A 372 0.39 1.33 -12.17
CA MET A 372 -0.30 2.26 -13.05
C MET A 372 0.08 3.72 -12.72
N SER A 373 0.14 4.06 -11.43
CA SER A 373 0.55 5.41 -11.00
C SER A 373 1.99 5.70 -11.41
N MET A 374 2.90 4.73 -11.20
CA MET A 374 4.29 4.82 -11.65
C MET A 374 4.39 5.08 -13.16
N GLY A 375 3.66 4.31 -13.97
CA GLY A 375 3.64 4.45 -15.42
C GLY A 375 3.15 5.83 -15.87
N ILE A 376 2.04 6.33 -15.31
CA ILE A 376 1.51 7.67 -15.65
C ILE A 376 2.53 8.76 -15.29
N MET A 377 3.16 8.63 -14.12
CA MET A 377 4.05 9.65 -13.54
C MET A 377 5.52 9.54 -13.99
N GLY A 378 5.85 8.53 -14.81
CA GLY A 378 7.21 8.27 -15.28
C GLY A 378 8.18 7.83 -14.18
N ILE A 379 7.66 7.37 -13.04
CA ILE A 379 8.44 6.90 -11.90
C ILE A 379 8.82 5.45 -12.19
N GLN A 380 10.10 5.15 -12.13
CA GLN A 380 10.64 3.84 -12.42
C GLN A 380 10.96 3.12 -11.11
N LYS A 381 11.06 1.78 -11.14
CA LYS A 381 11.49 1.00 -9.97
C LYS A 381 12.82 1.51 -9.41
N ARG A 382 13.74 1.89 -10.30
CA ARG A 382 15.03 2.48 -9.91
C ARG A 382 14.96 3.85 -9.24
N ASP A 383 13.83 4.57 -9.36
CA ASP A 383 13.66 5.88 -8.73
C ASP A 383 13.16 5.76 -7.27
N LEU A 384 12.77 4.55 -6.84
CA LEU A 384 12.25 4.27 -5.50
C LEU A 384 13.38 3.93 -4.52
N MET A 385 13.13 4.18 -3.23
CA MET A 385 14.01 3.75 -2.14
C MET A 385 14.15 2.22 -2.15
N ASP A 386 15.32 1.75 -1.75
CA ASP A 386 15.58 0.32 -1.61
C ASP A 386 15.02 -0.14 -0.26
N LEU A 387 13.75 -0.55 -0.29
CA LEU A 387 13.03 -1.06 0.87
C LEU A 387 12.84 -2.59 0.69
N PRO A 388 13.22 -3.43 1.67
CA PRO A 388 13.23 -4.89 1.53
C PRO A 388 11.82 -5.50 1.38
N ASN A 389 10.81 -4.76 1.81
CA ASN A 389 9.40 -5.11 1.91
C ASN A 389 8.52 -4.32 0.91
N LEU A 390 9.11 -3.91 -0.21
CA LEU A 390 8.43 -3.16 -1.27
C LEU A 390 7.92 -4.09 -2.38
N GLU A 391 6.61 -4.14 -2.52
CA GLU A 391 5.89 -4.88 -3.54
C GLU A 391 5.32 -3.95 -4.61
N PHE A 392 5.05 -4.50 -5.79
CA PHE A 392 4.42 -3.79 -6.90
C PHE A 392 3.12 -4.49 -7.27
N GLY A 393 2.03 -3.72 -7.36
CA GLY A 393 0.70 -4.25 -7.66
C GLY A 393 -0.18 -3.21 -8.32
N GLY A 394 -1.25 -3.66 -8.95
CA GLY A 394 -2.31 -2.81 -9.47
C GLY A 394 -3.40 -2.57 -8.42
N VAL A 395 -4.49 -1.93 -8.87
CA VAL A 395 -5.65 -1.66 -8.01
C VAL A 395 -6.31 -2.95 -7.50
N THR A 396 -6.19 -4.04 -8.26
CA THR A 396 -6.75 -5.34 -7.92
C THR A 396 -6.10 -5.92 -6.66
N CYS A 397 -4.77 -5.82 -6.57
CA CYS A 397 -4.03 -6.22 -5.38
C CYS A 397 -4.52 -5.45 -4.15
N PHE A 398 -4.72 -4.14 -4.27
CA PHE A 398 -5.22 -3.31 -3.17
C PHE A 398 -6.62 -3.73 -2.71
N VAL A 399 -7.56 -3.94 -3.64
CA VAL A 399 -8.95 -4.32 -3.31
C VAL A 399 -8.98 -5.63 -2.54
N GLU A 400 -8.16 -6.62 -2.93
CA GLU A 400 -8.10 -7.88 -2.21
C GLU A 400 -7.49 -7.71 -0.80
N GLN A 401 -6.38 -6.97 -0.67
CA GLN A 401 -5.80 -6.70 0.64
C GLN A 401 -6.80 -6.02 1.57
N ALA A 402 -7.58 -5.07 1.04
CA ALA A 402 -8.62 -4.36 1.78
C ALA A 402 -9.80 -5.27 2.15
N ARG A 403 -10.25 -6.14 1.24
CA ARG A 403 -11.33 -7.13 1.48
C ARG A 403 -10.99 -8.07 2.63
N ASP A 404 -9.76 -8.54 2.69
CA ASP A 404 -9.29 -9.46 3.73
C ASP A 404 -8.94 -8.77 5.05
N SER A 405 -8.90 -7.44 5.07
CA SER A 405 -8.50 -6.67 6.23
C SER A 405 -9.64 -6.41 7.19
N ARG A 406 -9.34 -6.53 8.48
CA ARG A 406 -10.22 -6.05 9.55
C ARG A 406 -10.46 -4.54 9.47
N MET A 407 -9.46 -3.81 9.00
CA MET A 407 -9.52 -2.35 8.87
C MET A 407 -8.90 -1.90 7.55
N ALA A 408 -9.59 -1.01 6.83
CA ALA A 408 -9.08 -0.36 5.63
C ALA A 408 -9.32 1.15 5.70
N LEU A 409 -8.28 1.95 5.49
CA LEU A 409 -8.33 3.42 5.59
C LEU A 409 -7.68 4.09 4.37
N VAL A 410 -8.07 5.31 4.05
CA VAL A 410 -7.54 6.11 2.94
C VAL A 410 -6.96 7.42 3.46
N PHE A 411 -5.77 7.77 2.98
CA PHE A 411 -4.99 8.95 3.39
C PHE A 411 -4.64 9.86 2.21
#